data_AF-A0A1X6NXR2-F1
#
_entry.id   AF-A0A1X6NXR2-F1
#
_cell.length_a   1.000
_cell.length_b   1.000
_cell.length_c   1.000
_cell.angle_alpha   90.00
_cell.angle_beta   90.00
_cell.angle_gamma   90.00
#
_symmetry.space_group_name_H-M   'P 1'
#
loop_
_entity.id
_entity.type
_entity.pdbx_description
1 polymer ?
#
loop_
_entity_poly.entity_id
_entity_poly.type
_entity_poly.pdbx_seq_one_letter_code
_entity_poly.pdbx_strand_id
1 'polypeptide(L)'
;MDREKQTSTSLQWRLWLGEAPPLFHHPRRRRPRHRRRVRARCGGPTRDGRRYPPPYLLRSSSRPPGETVAVVSGGGGGHEPFPGGYLGAGGLAAAVPGALFTSPPAAAVTAATAALASAGYTSALYLVLNYTGDRLSFGRAAAAVRRRRLLPGGTATVVVADDVALAGMEGAGGGRGIAGAVFVVKVAAAVAAGGGGSPRWPPPRRRRRGGSTRWAWR
;
A
#
# COMPACT_ATOMS: atom_id res chain seq x y z
N MET A 1 -20.79 8.28 -5.35
CA MET A 1 -19.44 8.63 -4.86
C MET A 1 -19.26 10.10 -5.15
N ASP A 2 -19.00 10.89 -4.12
CA ASP A 2 -19.14 12.35 -4.17
C ASP A 2 -18.13 13.03 -5.10
N ARG A 3 -18.56 14.07 -5.83
CA ARG A 3 -17.73 14.84 -6.77
C ARG A 3 -16.48 15.43 -6.09
N GLU A 4 -16.62 15.81 -4.83
CA GLU A 4 -15.57 16.43 -4.01
C GLU A 4 -14.48 15.43 -3.57
N LYS A 5 -14.87 14.17 -3.32
CA LYS A 5 -13.90 13.09 -3.05
C LYS A 5 -13.10 12.73 -4.31
N GLN A 6 -13.70 12.88 -5.49
CA GLN A 6 -13.03 12.66 -6.77
C GLN A 6 -12.05 13.79 -7.15
N THR A 7 -12.35 15.05 -6.82
CA THR A 7 -11.44 16.19 -7.07
C THR A 7 -10.24 16.21 -6.12
N SER A 8 -10.45 15.88 -4.84
CA SER A 8 -9.35 15.72 -3.87
C SER A 8 -8.38 14.62 -4.32
N THR A 9 -8.93 13.47 -4.74
CA THR A 9 -8.15 12.35 -5.28
C THR A 9 -7.37 12.75 -6.54
N SER A 10 -7.96 13.52 -7.47
CA SER A 10 -7.31 13.93 -8.73
C SER A 10 -6.19 14.97 -8.58
N LEU A 11 -6.27 15.88 -7.61
CA LEU A 11 -5.18 16.80 -7.24
C LEU A 11 -4.02 16.06 -6.59
N GLN A 12 -4.32 15.11 -5.70
CA GLN A 12 -3.33 14.26 -5.05
C GLN A 12 -2.61 13.36 -6.05
N TRP A 13 -3.32 12.85 -7.06
CA TRP A 13 -2.74 12.13 -8.21
C TRP A 13 -1.72 12.97 -8.96
N ARG A 14 -2.04 14.24 -9.21
CA ARG A 14 -1.12 15.15 -9.88
C ARG A 14 0.09 15.48 -9.01
N LEU A 15 -0.06 15.63 -7.70
CA LEU A 15 1.10 15.82 -6.80
C LEU A 15 2.06 14.63 -6.85
N TRP A 16 1.50 13.41 -6.84
CA TRP A 16 2.26 12.17 -6.93
C TRP A 16 2.97 11.95 -8.26
N LEU A 17 2.37 12.38 -9.36
CA LEU A 17 2.97 12.32 -10.69
C LEU A 17 3.87 13.53 -10.99
N GLY A 18 3.96 14.51 -10.08
CA GLY A 18 4.69 15.77 -10.30
C GLY A 18 4.03 16.67 -11.34
N GLU A 19 2.72 16.51 -11.57
CA GLU A 19 1.87 17.23 -12.52
C GLU A 19 1.03 18.35 -11.86
N ALA A 20 1.11 18.52 -10.53
CA ALA A 20 0.52 19.65 -9.81
C ALA A 20 1.60 20.46 -9.07
N PRO A 21 1.44 21.79 -8.98
CA PRO A 21 2.27 22.61 -8.09
C PRO A 21 2.06 22.17 -6.63
N PRO A 22 3.10 22.22 -5.77
CA PRO A 22 2.96 21.88 -4.36
C PRO A 22 1.92 22.78 -3.68
N LEU A 23 1.05 22.19 -2.84
CA LEU A 23 -0.04 22.89 -2.16
C LEU A 23 0.42 23.82 -1.01
N PHE A 24 1.71 23.79 -0.65
CA PHE A 24 2.30 24.71 0.32
C PHE A 24 3.47 25.47 -0.31
N HIS A 25 3.34 26.80 -0.39
CA HIS A 25 4.41 27.70 -0.82
C HIS A 25 5.27 28.12 0.38
N HIS A 26 6.57 27.79 0.36
CA HIS A 26 7.60 28.61 0.99
C HIS A 26 8.22 29.50 -0.09
N PRO A 27 8.27 30.84 0.06
CA PRO A 27 8.90 31.69 -0.93
C PRO A 27 10.41 31.46 -0.85
N ARG A 28 11.05 31.22 -2.00
CA ARG A 28 12.50 30.98 -2.20
C ARG A 28 12.95 29.51 -2.10
N ARG A 29 12.85 28.78 -3.21
CA ARG A 29 13.99 28.18 -3.97
C ARG A 29 13.49 27.30 -5.14
N ARG A 30 14.05 27.54 -6.35
CA ARG A 30 14.02 26.66 -7.55
C ARG A 30 15.18 25.62 -7.41
N ARG A 31 15.26 24.41 -7.98
CA ARG A 31 14.93 23.82 -9.31
C ARG A 31 14.86 22.26 -9.22
N PRO A 32 14.39 21.54 -10.26
CA PRO A 32 14.05 20.12 -10.21
C PRO A 32 15.16 19.21 -10.75
N ARG A 33 15.59 18.20 -9.99
CA ARG A 33 16.40 17.07 -10.48
C ARG A 33 16.03 15.80 -9.72
N HIS A 34 15.24 14.94 -10.38
CA HIS A 34 15.08 13.48 -10.22
C HIS A 34 13.64 13.07 -10.58
N ARG A 35 13.29 13.21 -11.88
CA ARG A 35 12.07 12.60 -12.43
C ARG A 35 12.33 11.10 -12.64
N ARG A 36 12.11 10.27 -11.60
CA ARG A 36 11.98 8.82 -11.81
C ARG A 36 10.56 8.50 -12.25
N ARG A 37 10.45 7.82 -13.40
CA ARG A 37 9.20 7.52 -14.12
C ARG A 37 8.35 6.51 -13.31
N VAL A 38 7.44 7.02 -12.48
CA VAL A 38 6.24 6.29 -12.07
C VAL A 38 5.36 6.21 -13.33
N ARG A 39 5.20 5.01 -13.90
CA ARG A 39 4.21 4.81 -14.97
C ARG A 39 2.90 4.42 -14.30
N ALA A 40 2.01 5.40 -14.11
CA ALA A 40 0.59 5.07 -13.97
C ALA A 40 0.14 4.45 -15.30
N ARG A 41 -0.17 3.14 -15.33
CA ARG A 41 -0.82 2.55 -16.52
C ARG A 41 -2.28 2.97 -16.51
N CYS A 42 -2.66 3.95 -17.33
CA CYS A 42 -4.06 4.29 -17.55
C CYS A 42 -4.82 3.07 -18.09
N GLY A 43 -5.76 2.52 -17.32
CA GLY A 43 -6.53 1.34 -17.71
C GLY A 43 -7.76 1.15 -16.85
N GLY A 44 -8.87 1.79 -17.21
CA GLY A 44 -10.18 1.54 -16.62
C GLY A 44 -11.30 2.13 -17.49
N PRO A 45 -12.47 1.46 -17.62
CA PRO A 45 -13.61 1.95 -18.39
C PRO A 45 -14.28 3.14 -17.69
N THR A 46 -14.87 4.04 -18.47
CA THR A 46 -15.37 5.35 -17.98
C THR A 46 -16.82 5.56 -18.43
N ARG A 47 -17.65 6.10 -17.55
CA ARG A 47 -19.10 6.32 -17.77
C ARG A 47 -19.40 7.61 -18.58
N ASP A 48 -18.39 8.43 -18.87
CA ASP A 48 -18.51 9.78 -19.47
C ASP A 48 -17.43 10.12 -20.53
N GLY A 49 -16.65 9.13 -20.98
CA GLY A 49 -15.54 9.33 -21.92
C GLY A 49 -14.24 9.94 -21.33
N ARG A 50 -14.18 10.30 -20.04
CA ARG A 50 -12.97 10.82 -19.39
C ARG A 50 -12.10 9.71 -18.81
N ARG A 51 -10.94 9.42 -19.41
CA ARG A 51 -9.95 8.47 -18.87
C ARG A 51 -9.35 8.98 -17.56
N TYR A 52 -9.75 8.38 -16.45
CA TYR A 52 -9.08 8.55 -15.17
C TYR A 52 -7.94 7.53 -15.03
N PRO A 53 -6.80 7.92 -14.41
CA PRO A 53 -5.79 6.94 -14.04
C PRO A 53 -6.42 5.89 -13.09
N PRO A 54 -5.93 4.64 -13.11
CA PRO A 54 -6.40 3.64 -12.17
C PRO A 54 -6.21 4.14 -10.73
N PRO A 55 -7.03 3.69 -9.76
CA PRO A 55 -6.96 4.15 -8.37
C PRO A 55 -5.76 3.55 -7.61
N TYR A 56 -4.68 3.21 -8.31
CA TYR A 56 -3.47 2.58 -7.80
C TYR A 56 -2.29 2.86 -8.75
N LEU A 57 -1.08 2.70 -8.25
CA LEU A 57 0.16 2.77 -9.01
C LEU A 57 0.83 1.40 -9.03
N LEU A 58 1.41 1.05 -10.16
CA LEU A 58 2.23 -0.14 -10.33
C LEU A 58 3.66 0.28 -10.61
N ARG A 59 4.63 -0.50 -10.13
CA ARG A 59 6.03 -0.27 -10.50
C ARG A 59 6.19 -0.28 -12.03
N SER A 60 7.07 0.57 -12.53
CA SER A 60 7.24 0.74 -13.99
C SER A 60 8.05 -0.37 -14.65
N SER A 61 8.90 -1.06 -13.89
CA SER A 61 9.66 -2.22 -14.36
C SER A 61 8.80 -3.48 -14.41
N SER A 62 9.10 -4.37 -15.36
CA SER A 62 8.53 -5.72 -15.38
C SER A 62 8.87 -6.48 -14.09
N ARG A 63 8.09 -7.53 -13.82
CA ARG A 63 8.38 -8.46 -12.74
C ARG A 63 9.70 -9.21 -13.04
N PRO A 64 10.75 -9.11 -12.20
CA PRO A 64 11.92 -9.95 -12.30
C PRO A 64 11.54 -11.43 -12.29
N PRO A 65 12.23 -12.27 -13.08
CA PRO A 65 12.10 -13.72 -12.99
C PRO A 65 12.31 -14.19 -11.55
N GLY A 66 11.48 -15.12 -11.07
CA GLY A 66 11.54 -15.63 -9.69
C GLY A 66 10.84 -14.78 -8.62
N GLU A 67 10.56 -13.49 -8.86
CA GLU A 67 9.79 -12.66 -7.91
C GLU A 67 8.30 -13.00 -8.01
N THR A 68 7.82 -13.89 -7.13
CA THR A 68 6.44 -14.41 -7.18
C THR A 68 5.48 -13.67 -6.25
N VAL A 69 6.00 -12.92 -5.28
CA VAL A 69 5.23 -12.21 -4.25
C VAL A 69 5.22 -10.71 -4.53
N ALA A 70 4.04 -10.12 -4.70
CA ALA A 70 3.89 -8.67 -4.82
C ALA A 70 3.75 -8.02 -3.44
N VAL A 71 4.63 -7.08 -3.10
CA VAL A 71 4.43 -6.23 -1.91
C VAL A 71 3.53 -5.06 -2.27
N VAL A 72 2.40 -4.93 -1.57
CA VAL A 72 1.38 -3.90 -1.81
C VAL A 72 1.16 -3.12 -0.52
N SER A 73 1.13 -1.80 -0.63
CA SER A 73 0.76 -0.93 0.50
C SER A 73 -0.12 0.22 0.03
N GLY A 74 -0.74 0.90 0.99
CA GLY A 74 -1.71 1.94 0.76
C GLY A 74 -1.99 2.70 2.06
N GLY A 75 -2.66 3.82 1.93
CA GLY A 75 -3.01 4.69 3.04
C GLY A 75 -3.55 6.02 2.55
N GLY A 76 -4.03 6.85 3.47
CA GLY A 76 -4.48 8.20 3.15
C GLY A 76 -3.36 9.10 2.65
N GLY A 77 -3.73 10.09 1.86
CA GLY A 77 -2.85 11.20 1.47
C GLY A 77 -2.38 12.05 2.63
N GLY A 78 -1.34 12.85 2.41
CA GLY A 78 -0.77 13.74 3.43
C GLY A 78 0.43 13.12 4.17
N HIS A 79 0.90 11.96 3.72
CA HIS A 79 2.06 11.26 4.24
C HIS A 79 3.13 11.01 3.17
N GLU A 80 3.11 11.80 2.09
CA GLU A 80 4.12 11.74 1.04
C GLU A 80 5.53 11.84 1.65
N PRO A 81 6.47 10.94 1.29
CA PRO A 81 6.46 10.07 0.11
C PRO A 81 5.72 8.72 0.25
N PHE A 82 5.11 8.38 1.38
CA PHE A 82 4.35 7.13 1.53
C PHE A 82 2.97 7.21 0.81
N PRO A 83 2.46 6.12 0.20
CA PRO A 83 3.12 4.83 0.01
C PRO A 83 4.13 4.70 -1.14
N GLY A 84 4.15 5.55 -2.16
CA GLY A 84 4.79 5.15 -3.43
C GLY A 84 5.86 6.04 -3.98
N GLY A 85 6.42 6.93 -3.18
CA GLY A 85 7.87 7.10 -3.19
C GLY A 85 8.62 5.79 -2.91
N TYR A 86 7.96 4.77 -2.34
CA TYR A 86 8.52 3.42 -2.17
C TYR A 86 8.17 2.45 -3.31
N LEU A 87 7.57 2.92 -4.40
CA LEU A 87 7.24 2.08 -5.56
C LEU A 87 8.50 1.83 -6.41
N GLY A 88 8.84 0.57 -6.66
CA GLY A 88 10.01 0.23 -7.49
C GLY A 88 10.66 -1.11 -7.16
N ALA A 89 11.77 -1.40 -7.84
CA ALA A 89 12.59 -2.57 -7.55
C ALA A 89 13.15 -2.50 -6.11
N GLY A 90 13.04 -3.59 -5.36
CA GLY A 90 13.41 -3.62 -3.94
C GLY A 90 12.53 -2.75 -3.04
N GLY A 91 11.30 -2.43 -3.49
CA GLY A 91 10.24 -1.74 -2.76
C GLY A 91 8.86 -2.31 -3.12
N LEU A 92 7.84 -1.46 -3.17
CA LEU A 92 6.47 -1.87 -3.48
C LEU A 92 6.31 -2.23 -4.97
N ALA A 93 5.58 -3.31 -5.22
CA ALA A 93 5.07 -3.66 -6.53
C ALA A 93 3.85 -2.79 -6.92
N ALA A 94 3.02 -2.46 -5.93
CA ALA A 94 1.90 -1.54 -6.09
C ALA A 94 1.71 -0.63 -4.87
N ALA A 95 1.28 0.60 -5.13
CA ALA A 95 0.92 1.60 -4.12
C ALA A 95 -0.53 2.04 -4.35
N VAL A 96 -1.34 2.06 -3.29
CA VAL A 96 -2.77 2.37 -3.37
C VAL A 96 -3.07 3.61 -2.52
N PRO A 97 -2.96 4.83 -3.08
CA PRO A 97 -3.25 6.04 -2.34
C PRO A 97 -4.77 6.18 -2.12
N GLY A 98 -5.15 6.55 -0.90
CA GLY A 98 -6.47 7.04 -0.56
C GLY A 98 -6.53 8.57 -0.60
N ALA A 99 -7.70 9.13 -0.34
CA ALA A 99 -7.87 10.57 -0.15
C ALA A 99 -7.10 11.06 1.10
N LEU A 100 -6.99 12.38 1.28
CA LEU A 100 -6.29 12.98 2.42
C LEU A 100 -6.75 12.36 3.75
N PHE A 101 -5.80 11.79 4.50
CA PHE A 101 -6.01 11.10 5.78
C PHE A 101 -7.11 10.01 5.79
N THR A 102 -7.45 9.47 4.62
CA THR A 102 -8.51 8.49 4.45
C THR A 102 -7.99 7.25 3.76
N SER A 103 -8.20 6.08 4.37
CA SER A 103 -7.85 4.78 3.76
C SER A 103 -8.34 4.66 2.32
N PRO A 104 -7.56 4.04 1.41
CA PRO A 104 -8.04 3.74 0.07
C PRO A 104 -9.28 2.83 0.12
N PRO A 105 -10.19 2.88 -0.86
CA PRO A 105 -11.30 1.94 -0.96
C PRO A 105 -10.80 0.50 -1.21
N ALA A 106 -11.45 -0.49 -0.59
CA ALA A 106 -11.10 -1.92 -0.76
C ALA A 106 -11.12 -2.38 -2.23
N ALA A 107 -12.00 -1.78 -3.04
CA ALA A 107 -12.07 -2.02 -4.48
C ALA A 107 -10.80 -1.60 -5.22
N ALA A 108 -10.16 -0.50 -4.81
CA ALA A 108 -8.90 -0.04 -5.39
C ALA A 108 -7.75 -1.01 -5.08
N VAL A 109 -7.66 -1.47 -3.83
CA VAL A 109 -6.67 -2.50 -3.42
C VAL A 109 -6.88 -3.80 -4.18
N THR A 110 -8.14 -4.23 -4.34
CA THR A 110 -8.50 -5.43 -5.11
C THR A 110 -8.10 -5.27 -6.59
N ALA A 111 -8.35 -4.10 -7.19
CA ALA A 111 -8.00 -3.81 -8.58
C ALA A 111 -6.48 -3.78 -8.80
N ALA A 112 -5.72 -3.19 -7.87
CA ALA A 112 -4.26 -3.21 -7.90
C ALA A 112 -3.73 -4.66 -7.87
N THR A 113 -4.31 -5.49 -7.00
CA THR A 113 -3.94 -6.90 -6.86
C THR A 113 -4.29 -7.72 -8.10
N ALA A 114 -5.44 -7.44 -8.73
CA ALA A 114 -5.80 -8.05 -10.01
C ALA A 114 -4.79 -7.72 -11.11
N ALA A 115 -4.36 -6.45 -11.20
CA ALA A 115 -3.38 -6.03 -12.19
C ALA A 115 -1.99 -6.67 -11.94
N LEU A 116 -1.62 -6.89 -10.67
CA LEU A 116 -0.43 -7.66 -10.32
C LEU A 116 -0.56 -9.13 -10.70
N ALA A 117 -1.71 -9.76 -10.50
CA ALA A 117 -1.95 -11.13 -10.98
C ALA A 117 -1.74 -11.23 -12.50
N SER A 118 -2.26 -10.27 -13.28
CA SER A 118 -2.03 -10.19 -14.73
C SER A 118 -0.55 -9.94 -15.10
N ALA A 119 0.26 -9.38 -14.20
CA ALA A 119 1.70 -9.23 -14.36
C ALA A 119 2.51 -10.48 -13.94
N GLY A 120 1.81 -11.57 -13.59
CA GLY A 120 2.41 -12.87 -13.29
C GLY A 120 2.85 -13.06 -11.84
N TYR A 121 2.44 -12.20 -10.91
CA TYR A 121 2.59 -12.50 -9.48
C TYR A 121 1.61 -13.59 -9.06
N THR A 122 2.04 -14.49 -8.18
CA THR A 122 1.22 -15.61 -7.70
C THR A 122 0.69 -15.38 -6.30
N SER A 123 1.28 -14.46 -5.53
CA SER A 123 0.88 -14.09 -4.17
C SER A 123 1.04 -12.59 -3.95
N ALA A 124 0.37 -12.05 -2.92
CA ALA A 124 0.57 -10.66 -2.50
C ALA A 124 0.71 -10.53 -0.98
N LEU A 125 1.64 -9.68 -0.55
CA LEU A 125 1.82 -9.28 0.84
C LEU A 125 1.29 -7.86 1.02
N TYR A 126 0.26 -7.70 1.83
CA TYR A 126 -0.31 -6.42 2.19
C TYR A 126 0.41 -5.86 3.42
N LEU A 127 1.11 -4.75 3.24
CA LEU A 127 1.68 -3.98 4.32
C LEU A 127 0.69 -2.87 4.68
N VAL A 128 0.11 -2.98 5.88
CA VAL A 128 -1.02 -2.17 6.33
C VAL A 128 -0.61 -1.40 7.58
N LEU A 129 -0.75 -0.08 7.57
CA LEU A 129 -0.58 0.72 8.78
C LEU A 129 -1.71 0.40 9.77
N ASN A 130 -1.43 0.36 11.07
CA ASN A 130 -2.43 0.04 12.09
C ASN A 130 -3.39 1.22 12.33
N TYR A 131 -4.25 1.48 11.34
CA TYR A 131 -5.43 2.31 11.45
C TYR A 131 -6.66 1.48 11.08
N THR A 132 -7.78 1.74 11.74
CA THR A 132 -9.02 0.98 11.55
C THR A 132 -9.48 0.97 10.09
N GLY A 133 -9.43 2.13 9.43
CA GLY A 133 -9.81 2.25 8.02
C GLY A 133 -8.96 1.37 7.10
N ASP A 134 -7.63 1.43 7.24
CA ASP A 134 -6.70 0.66 6.42
C ASP A 134 -6.89 -0.85 6.65
N ARG A 135 -7.01 -1.28 7.91
CA ARG A 135 -7.23 -2.69 8.26
C ARG A 135 -8.52 -3.24 7.69
N LEU A 136 -9.62 -2.51 7.80
CA LEU A 136 -10.90 -2.90 7.23
C LEU A 136 -10.84 -2.94 5.70
N SER A 137 -10.21 -1.95 5.07
CA SER A 137 -10.10 -1.86 3.62
C SER A 137 -9.28 -3.01 3.04
N PHE A 138 -8.07 -3.23 3.54
CA PHE A 138 -7.20 -4.31 3.09
C PHE A 138 -7.75 -5.70 3.46
N GLY A 139 -8.41 -5.84 4.60
CA GLY A 139 -9.10 -7.08 4.98
C GLY A 139 -10.24 -7.44 4.01
N ARG A 140 -11.07 -6.46 3.63
CA ARG A 140 -12.12 -6.64 2.61
C ARG A 140 -11.54 -6.96 1.23
N ALA A 141 -10.41 -6.34 0.87
CA ALA A 141 -9.69 -6.64 -0.36
C ALA A 141 -9.13 -8.06 -0.37
N ALA A 142 -8.49 -8.52 0.72
CA ALA A 142 -8.00 -9.89 0.86
C ALA A 142 -9.14 -10.92 0.70
N ALA A 143 -10.29 -10.66 1.34
CA ALA A 143 -11.47 -11.51 1.20
C ALA A 143 -11.97 -11.54 -0.26
N ALA A 144 -11.97 -10.40 -0.96
CA ALA A 144 -12.37 -10.34 -2.37
C ALA A 144 -11.39 -11.09 -3.29
N VAL A 145 -10.08 -10.93 -3.08
CA VAL A 145 -9.02 -11.64 -3.83
C VAL A 145 -9.15 -13.15 -3.65
N ARG A 146 -9.35 -13.61 -2.42
CA ARG A 146 -9.57 -15.04 -2.11
C ARG A 146 -10.82 -15.58 -2.80
N ARG A 147 -11.96 -14.90 -2.66
CA ARG A 147 -13.23 -15.34 -3.28
C ARG A 147 -13.13 -15.44 -4.80
N ARG A 148 -12.42 -14.50 -5.43
CA ARG A 148 -12.23 -14.44 -6.89
C ARG A 148 -11.05 -15.27 -7.38
N ARG A 149 -10.30 -15.93 -6.48
CA ARG A 149 -9.10 -16.72 -6.80
C ARG A 149 -8.10 -15.97 -7.68
N LEU A 150 -7.91 -14.67 -7.45
CA LEU A 150 -7.06 -13.85 -8.34
C LEU A 150 -5.57 -14.23 -8.26
N LEU A 151 -5.14 -14.76 -7.12
CA LEU A 151 -3.76 -15.15 -6.86
C LEU A 151 -3.75 -16.61 -6.39
N PRO A 152 -3.11 -17.55 -7.12
CA PRO A 152 -3.10 -18.96 -6.74
C PRO A 152 -2.42 -19.21 -5.40
N GLY A 153 -1.39 -18.43 -5.05
CA GLY A 153 -0.68 -18.47 -3.78
C GLY A 153 -1.25 -17.57 -2.69
N GLY A 154 -2.40 -16.94 -2.92
CA GLY A 154 -3.15 -16.18 -1.92
C GLY A 154 -2.55 -14.83 -1.50
N THR A 155 -3.05 -14.29 -0.38
CA THR A 155 -2.58 -13.03 0.20
C THR A 155 -2.24 -13.19 1.68
N ALA A 156 -1.21 -12.49 2.14
CA ALA A 156 -0.85 -12.36 3.55
C ALA A 156 -0.87 -10.87 3.95
N THR A 157 -1.01 -10.58 5.24
CA THR A 157 -1.04 -9.21 5.76
C THR A 157 -0.03 -9.03 6.89
N VAL A 158 0.76 -7.97 6.80
CA VAL A 158 1.60 -7.44 7.87
C VAL A 158 0.99 -6.13 8.34
N VAL A 159 0.69 -6.05 9.63
CA VAL A 159 0.21 -4.82 10.26
C VAL A 159 1.39 -4.13 10.92
N VAL A 160 1.65 -2.88 10.54
CA VAL A 160 2.68 -2.04 11.16
C VAL A 160 2.06 -1.23 12.29
N ALA A 161 2.58 -1.42 13.50
CA ALA A 161 2.10 -0.82 14.75
C ALA A 161 3.30 -0.38 15.60
N ASP A 162 4.21 0.38 15.00
CA ASP A 162 5.50 0.76 15.57
C ASP A 162 5.42 1.93 16.57
N ASP A 163 4.32 2.68 16.57
CA ASP A 163 4.12 3.78 17.50
C ASP A 163 3.88 3.28 18.93
N VAL A 164 4.85 3.54 19.81
CA VAL A 164 4.80 3.17 21.23
C VAL A 164 4.08 4.20 22.11
N ALA A 165 3.70 5.37 21.58
CA ALA A 165 3.09 6.44 22.38
C ALA A 165 1.73 6.03 22.97
N LEU A 166 1.05 5.06 22.37
CA LEU A 166 -0.25 4.55 22.82
C LEU A 166 -0.15 3.27 23.67
N ALA A 167 1.06 2.85 24.04
CA ALA A 167 1.26 1.66 24.85
C ALA A 167 0.60 1.82 26.23
N GLY A 168 -0.35 0.95 26.56
CA GLY A 168 -1.03 0.94 27.86
C GLY A 168 -2.31 1.78 27.93
N MET A 169 -2.72 2.45 26.84
CA MET A 169 -4.02 3.13 26.79
C MET A 169 -5.15 2.13 26.58
N GLU A 170 -6.08 2.03 27.53
CA GLU A 170 -7.29 1.21 27.38
C GLU A 170 -8.14 1.71 26.21
N GLY A 171 -8.68 0.78 25.42
CA GLY A 171 -9.47 1.11 24.22
C GLY A 171 -8.67 1.53 22.99
N ALA A 172 -7.36 1.79 23.11
CA ALA A 172 -6.52 2.01 21.94
C ALA A 172 -6.38 0.69 21.15
N GLY A 173 -6.67 0.71 19.85
CA GLY A 173 -6.56 -0.45 18.94
C GLY A 173 -5.13 -0.95 18.68
N GLY A 174 -4.23 -0.80 19.65
CA GLY A 174 -2.78 -0.94 19.53
C GLY A 174 -2.07 0.34 19.09
N GLY A 175 -0.74 0.28 19.01
CA GLY A 175 0.09 1.37 18.46
C GLY A 175 -0.23 1.66 17.01
N ARG A 176 -0.20 2.93 16.60
CA ARG A 176 -0.38 3.33 15.19
C ARG A 176 0.77 2.82 14.33
N GLY A 177 0.53 2.71 13.02
CA GLY A 177 1.62 2.56 12.05
C GLY A 177 2.12 3.93 11.61
N ILE A 178 3.40 4.22 11.81
CA ILE A 178 4.03 5.49 11.46
C ILE A 178 5.31 5.27 10.62
N ALA A 179 6.38 6.01 10.89
CA ALA A 179 7.61 6.01 10.09
C ALA A 179 8.31 4.64 10.01
N GLY A 180 8.13 3.75 10.98
CA GLY A 180 8.69 2.40 10.96
C GLY A 180 8.24 1.55 9.77
N ALA A 181 7.10 1.90 9.15
CA ALA A 181 6.62 1.27 7.93
C ALA A 181 7.63 1.27 6.80
N VAL A 182 8.50 2.28 6.72
CA VAL A 182 9.54 2.39 5.69
C VAL A 182 10.52 1.22 5.76
N PHE A 183 10.95 0.84 6.96
CA PHE A 183 11.84 -0.31 7.15
C PHE A 183 11.14 -1.61 6.80
N VAL A 184 9.87 -1.76 7.18
CA VAL A 184 9.07 -2.95 6.88
C VAL A 184 8.89 -3.10 5.37
N VAL A 185 8.63 -2.02 4.63
CA VAL A 185 8.57 -2.04 3.16
C VAL A 185 9.86 -2.59 2.58
N LYS A 186 11.01 -2.11 3.05
CA LYS A 186 12.31 -2.48 2.49
C LYS A 186 12.66 -3.94 2.77
N VAL A 187 12.44 -4.40 4.01
CA VAL A 187 12.68 -5.79 4.40
C VAL A 187 11.72 -6.73 3.65
N ALA A 188 10.42 -6.41 3.62
CA ALA A 188 9.43 -7.21 2.92
C ALA A 188 9.74 -7.34 1.43
N ALA A 189 10.15 -6.24 0.78
CA ALA A 189 10.52 -6.26 -0.63
C ALA A 189 11.80 -7.06 -0.90
N ALA A 190 12.80 -7.01 0.00
CA ALA A 190 14.00 -7.83 -0.12
C ALA A 190 13.68 -9.34 -0.01
N VAL A 191 12.83 -9.71 0.95
CA VAL A 191 12.37 -11.11 1.11
C VAL A 191 11.58 -11.56 -0.11
N ALA A 192 10.68 -10.71 -0.63
CA ALA A 192 9.90 -11.01 -1.83
C ALA A 192 10.77 -11.18 -3.09
N ALA A 193 11.85 -10.39 -3.22
CA ALA A 193 12.80 -10.46 -4.32
C ALA A 193 13.67 -11.73 -4.29
N GLY A 194 13.98 -12.27 -3.09
CA GLY A 194 14.78 -13.48 -2.91
C GLY A 194 14.12 -14.78 -3.36
N GLY A 195 12.95 -14.72 -4.02
CA GLY A 195 12.23 -15.91 -4.50
C GLY A 195 11.67 -16.78 -3.38
N GLY A 196 11.59 -16.27 -2.14
CA GLY A 196 10.94 -16.95 -1.04
C GLY A 196 9.52 -17.28 -1.44
N GLY A 197 9.24 -18.57 -1.69
CA GLY A 197 7.90 -19.05 -2.01
C GLY A 197 6.90 -18.50 -1.00
N SER A 198 5.66 -18.26 -1.45
CA SER A 198 4.56 -17.62 -0.70
C SER A 198 4.84 -17.68 0.80
N PRO A 199 5.18 -16.56 1.47
CA PRO A 199 5.55 -16.62 2.86
C PRO A 199 4.38 -17.31 3.53
N ARG A 200 4.61 -18.53 4.05
CA ARG A 200 3.80 -19.07 5.12
C ARG A 200 4.05 -18.11 6.27
N TRP A 201 3.44 -16.93 6.19
CA TRP A 201 3.44 -15.93 7.21
C TRP A 201 2.62 -16.58 8.31
N PRO A 202 3.27 -17.11 9.36
CA PRO A 202 2.51 -17.81 10.38
C PRO A 202 1.52 -16.78 10.93
N PRO A 203 0.25 -17.16 11.13
CA PRO A 203 -0.68 -16.26 11.80
C PRO A 203 -0.03 -15.86 13.13
N PRO A 204 -0.14 -14.59 13.55
CA PRO A 204 0.48 -14.16 14.80
C PRO A 204 -0.07 -15.03 15.93
N ARG A 205 0.78 -15.92 16.46
CA ARG A 205 0.38 -16.85 17.52
C ARG A 205 0.39 -16.09 18.83
N ARG A 206 -0.77 -16.06 19.48
CA ARG A 206 -0.94 -15.50 20.82
C ARG A 206 -0.07 -16.29 21.80
N ARG A 207 1.06 -15.72 22.23
CA ARG A 207 1.90 -16.31 23.28
C ARG A 207 1.62 -15.59 24.59
N ARG A 208 0.99 -16.28 25.54
CA ARG A 208 0.88 -15.81 26.91
C ARG A 208 2.20 -16.10 27.63
N ARG A 209 2.91 -15.07 28.10
CA ARG A 209 3.94 -15.18 29.13
C ARG A 209 3.78 -14.01 30.10
N GLY A 210 3.49 -14.31 31.36
CA GLY A 210 3.49 -13.32 32.46
C GLY A 210 2.49 -12.17 32.31
N GLY A 211 1.19 -12.46 32.19
CA GLY A 211 0.11 -11.46 32.31
C GLY A 211 -0.04 -10.43 31.17
N SER A 212 1.02 -10.13 30.42
CA SER A 212 0.99 -9.17 29.31
C SER A 212 0.85 -9.86 27.95
N THR A 213 -0.11 -9.40 27.14
CA THR A 213 -0.24 -9.81 25.74
C THR A 213 0.82 -9.09 24.91
N ARG A 214 1.80 -9.82 24.37
CA ARG A 214 2.75 -9.28 23.40
C ARG A 214 2.63 -10.01 22.08
N TRP A 215 2.57 -9.24 21.01
CA TRP A 215 2.73 -9.73 19.64
C TRP A 215 4.23 -9.83 19.39
N ALA A 216 4.73 -11.06 19.19
CA ALA A 216 6.12 -11.29 18.87
C ALA A 216 6.22 -12.10 17.57
N TRP A 217 7.06 -11.63 16.67
CA TRP A 217 7.48 -12.33 15.47
C TRP A 217 8.74 -13.13 15.81
N ARG A 218 8.86 -14.38 15.35
CA ARG A 218 10.11 -15.12 15.35
C ARG A 218 10.79 -14.96 14.00
#